data_AF-A0A673J876-F1
#
_entry.id   AF-A0A673J876-F1
#
_cell.length_a   1.000
_cell.length_b   1.000
_cell.length_c   1.000
_cell.angle_alpha   90.00
_cell.angle_beta   90.00
_cell.angle_gamma   90.00
#
_symmetry.space_group_name_H-M   'P 1'
#
loop_
_entity.id
_entity.type
_entity.pdbx_description
1 polymer ?
#
loop_
_entity_poly.entity_id
_entity_poly.type
_entity_poly.pdbx_seq_one_letter_code
_entity_poly.pdbx_strand_id
1 'polypeptide(L)'
;MSPVYVVGLLGILMKVAMPMCAPTEYTIYIERQECNYCVAVNTTICMGFCFSRDSNVKELVGPRFLVQRGCTYQEVEYRTAILPGCPSHADPHFTYPVALSCHCSTCNTHSDECAHKTSNAGMKCSKPVRHLYPDPEENNYIQAYWEQYDVCSS
;
A
#
# COMPACT_ATOMS: atom_id res chain seq x y z
N MET A 1 -38.76 16.77 -3.99
CA MET A 1 -37.68 16.15 -3.20
C MET A 1 -37.24 17.16 -2.16
N SER A 2 -37.21 16.82 -0.87
CA SER A 2 -36.89 17.79 0.18
C SER A 2 -35.42 18.25 0.08
N PRO A 3 -35.12 19.56 0.24
CA PRO A 3 -33.77 20.10 0.10
C PRO A 3 -32.77 19.46 1.06
N VAL A 4 -33.25 18.96 2.21
CA VAL A 4 -32.44 18.22 3.18
C VAL A 4 -31.92 16.90 2.59
N TYR A 5 -32.76 16.19 1.83
CA TYR A 5 -32.34 14.96 1.15
C TYR A 5 -31.34 15.25 0.03
N VAL A 6 -31.54 16.34 -0.72
CA VAL A 6 -30.62 16.72 -1.80
C VAL A 6 -29.24 17.08 -1.24
N VAL A 7 -29.19 17.87 -0.16
CA VAL A 7 -27.93 18.22 0.53
C VAL A 7 -27.28 16.99 1.16
N GLY A 8 -28.06 16.12 1.80
CA GLY A 8 -27.55 14.87 2.38
C GLY A 8 -26.94 13.94 1.34
N LEU A 9 -27.64 13.71 0.22
CA LEU A 9 -27.14 12.90 -0.90
C LEU A 9 -25.88 13.51 -1.52
N LEU A 10 -25.85 14.82 -1.74
CA LEU A 10 -24.67 15.51 -2.27
C LEU A 10 -23.47 15.37 -1.33
N GLY A 11 -23.67 15.52 -0.02
CA GLY A 11 -22.61 15.34 0.97
C GLY A 11 -22.03 13.93 0.99
N ILE A 12 -22.86 12.89 0.82
CA ILE A 12 -22.42 11.49 0.74
C ILE A 12 -21.63 11.26 -0.56
N LEU A 13 -22.15 11.73 -1.70
CA LEU A 13 -21.49 11.58 -3.00
C LEU A 13 -20.10 12.22 -3.03
N MET A 14 -19.93 13.39 -2.42
CA MET A 14 -18.63 14.06 -2.33
C MET A 14 -17.60 13.25 -1.54
N LYS A 15 -18.02 12.57 -0.47
CA LYS A 15 -17.12 11.70 0.32
C LYS A 15 -16.67 10.47 -0.47
N VAL A 16 -17.56 9.90 -1.29
CA VAL A 16 -17.25 8.73 -2.13
C VAL A 16 -16.36 9.11 -3.31
N ALA A 17 -16.55 10.30 -3.89
CA ALA A 17 -15.77 10.77 -5.03
C ALA A 17 -14.34 11.21 -4.65
N MET A 18 -14.14 11.69 -3.43
CA MET A 18 -12.86 12.24 -2.94
C MET A 18 -12.51 11.64 -1.56
N PRO A 19 -12.15 10.34 -1.49
CA PRO A 19 -11.73 9.74 -0.23
C PRO A 19 -10.47 10.43 0.31
N MET A 20 -10.50 10.81 1.58
CA MET A 20 -9.31 11.31 2.28
C MET A 20 -8.27 10.18 2.44
N CYS A 21 -7.01 10.56 2.62
CA CYS A 21 -5.91 9.62 2.84
C CYS A 21 -6.21 8.64 3.99
N ALA A 22 -6.25 7.33 3.69
CA ALA A 22 -6.54 6.26 4.64
C ALA A 22 -6.01 4.89 4.15
N PRO A 23 -5.84 3.92 5.07
CA PRO A 23 -5.59 2.52 4.68
C PRO A 23 -6.74 1.98 3.84
N THR A 24 -6.41 1.39 2.69
CA THR A 24 -7.37 0.87 1.71
C THR A 24 -6.96 -0.54 1.31
N GLU A 25 -7.92 -1.46 1.27
CA GLU A 25 -7.68 -2.83 0.80
C GLU A 25 -7.21 -2.83 -0.65
N TYR A 26 -6.16 -3.59 -0.92
CA TYR A 26 -5.53 -3.66 -2.23
C TYR A 26 -4.88 -5.04 -2.44
N THR A 27 -4.90 -5.51 -3.68
CA THR A 27 -4.21 -6.75 -4.06
C THR A 27 -2.89 -6.40 -4.72
N ILE A 28 -1.79 -6.76 -4.07
CA ILE A 28 -0.44 -6.62 -4.65
C ILE A 28 -0.06 -7.89 -5.42
N TYR A 29 0.76 -7.71 -6.46
CA TYR A 29 1.30 -8.79 -7.28
C TYR A 29 2.81 -8.87 -7.05
N ILE A 30 3.28 -10.02 -6.60
CA ILE A 30 4.67 -10.26 -6.21
C ILE A 30 5.28 -11.30 -7.15
N GLU A 31 6.36 -10.93 -7.82
CA GLU A 31 7.08 -11.80 -8.73
C GLU A 31 8.59 -11.71 -8.47
N ARG A 32 9.26 -12.86 -8.33
CA ARG A 32 10.73 -12.94 -8.31
C ARG A 32 11.22 -13.63 -9.58
N GLN A 33 12.38 -13.22 -10.08
CA GLN A 33 12.95 -13.77 -11.32
C GLN A 33 13.25 -15.27 -11.22
N GLU A 34 13.77 -15.73 -10.09
CA GLU A 34 14.14 -17.13 -9.79
C GLU A 34 12.93 -18.09 -9.69
N CYS A 35 11.74 -17.58 -9.36
CA CYS A 35 10.56 -18.40 -9.08
C CYS A 35 9.63 -18.51 -10.28
N ASN A 36 8.93 -19.63 -10.46
CA ASN A 36 8.12 -19.86 -11.66
C ASN A 36 6.72 -19.21 -11.65
N TYR A 37 6.32 -18.60 -10.55
CA TYR A 37 4.97 -18.06 -10.37
C TYR A 37 4.99 -16.62 -9.86
N CYS A 38 3.91 -15.90 -10.18
CA CYS A 38 3.55 -14.63 -9.56
C CYS A 38 2.49 -14.88 -8.50
N VAL A 39 2.53 -14.14 -7.41
CA VAL A 39 1.58 -14.28 -6.31
C VAL A 39 0.74 -13.03 -6.15
N ALA A 40 -0.57 -13.19 -6.03
CA ALA A 40 -1.50 -12.13 -5.67
C ALA A 40 -1.84 -12.21 -4.17
N VAL A 41 -1.56 -11.15 -3.43
CA VAL A 41 -1.77 -11.07 -1.97
C VAL A 41 -2.66 -9.88 -1.63
N ASN A 42 -3.68 -10.12 -0.81
CA ASN A 42 -4.51 -9.05 -0.25
C ASN A 42 -3.77 -8.39 0.93
N THR A 43 -3.65 -7.07 0.87
CA THR A 43 -3.02 -6.23 1.90
C THR A 43 -3.77 -4.90 2.00
N THR A 44 -3.37 -4.04 2.93
CA THR A 44 -3.82 -2.65 2.99
C THR A 44 -2.67 -1.73 2.56
N ILE A 45 -2.98 -0.73 1.75
CA ILE A 45 -2.02 0.31 1.35
C ILE A 45 -2.59 1.71 1.60
N CYS A 46 -1.75 2.73 1.59
CA CYS A 46 -2.21 4.11 1.72
C CYS A 46 -2.71 4.68 0.39
N MET A 47 -3.99 5.06 0.35
CA MET A 47 -4.62 5.72 -0.79
C MET A 47 -5.51 6.88 -0.32
N GLY A 48 -5.76 7.83 -1.22
CA GLY A 48 -6.67 8.94 -1.00
C GLY A 48 -6.02 10.30 -1.27
N PHE A 49 -6.81 11.34 -1.04
CA PHE A 49 -6.43 12.71 -1.34
C PHE A 49 -5.85 13.42 -0.12
N CYS A 50 -4.89 14.29 -0.38
CA CYS A 50 -4.28 15.20 0.59
C CYS A 50 -4.51 16.65 0.13
N PHE A 51 -4.68 17.54 1.10
CA PHE A 51 -4.82 18.96 0.81
C PHE A 51 -3.54 19.52 0.18
N SER A 52 -3.69 20.19 -0.97
CA SER A 52 -2.63 20.92 -1.64
C SER A 52 -3.05 22.37 -1.85
N ARG A 53 -2.05 23.27 -1.90
CA ARG A 53 -2.27 24.70 -2.12
C ARG A 53 -1.09 25.29 -2.90
N ASP A 54 -1.41 26.06 -3.93
CA ASP A 54 -0.44 26.86 -4.67
C ASP A 54 -0.89 28.32 -4.67
N SER A 55 0.02 29.22 -4.30
CA SER A 55 -0.26 30.66 -4.27
C SER A 55 0.02 31.29 -5.64
N ASN A 56 -1.03 31.78 -6.31
CA ASN A 56 -0.90 32.51 -7.57
C ASN A 56 -0.39 33.97 -7.41
N VAL A 57 -0.02 34.38 -6.20
CA VAL A 57 0.46 35.75 -5.94
C VAL A 57 1.93 35.84 -6.36
N LYS A 58 2.20 36.74 -7.30
CA LYS A 58 3.53 36.95 -7.88
C LYS A 58 4.31 37.93 -7.02
N GLU A 59 5.33 37.44 -6.30
CA GLU A 59 6.53 38.13 -5.74
C GLU A 59 6.41 39.44 -4.93
N LEU A 60 5.33 40.21 -5.03
CA LEU A 60 5.15 41.51 -4.35
C LEU A 60 4.84 41.36 -2.85
N VAL A 61 4.55 40.14 -2.36
CA VAL A 61 4.06 39.91 -0.98
C VAL A 61 4.80 38.77 -0.25
N GLY A 62 5.95 38.33 -0.77
CA GLY A 62 6.78 37.28 -0.15
C GLY A 62 6.98 36.03 -1.02
N PRO A 63 7.71 35.02 -0.50
CA PRO A 63 7.99 33.78 -1.24
C PRO A 63 6.69 33.03 -1.57
N ARG A 64 6.67 32.36 -2.74
CA ARG A 64 5.57 31.49 -3.13
C ARG A 64 5.30 30.46 -2.03
N PHE A 65 4.05 30.36 -1.60
CA PHE A 65 3.62 29.39 -0.60
C PHE A 65 3.05 28.16 -1.31
N LEU A 66 3.89 27.15 -1.50
CA LEU A 66 3.53 25.87 -2.09
C LEU A 66 3.37 24.81 -1.00
N VAL A 67 2.19 24.21 -0.92
CA VAL A 67 1.91 23.03 -0.09
C VAL A 67 1.55 21.89 -1.02
N GLN A 68 2.48 20.96 -1.18
CA GLN A 68 2.27 19.73 -1.93
C GLN A 68 2.51 18.55 -0.99
N ARG A 69 1.46 17.76 -0.75
CA ARG A 69 1.49 16.60 0.15
C ARG A 69 0.95 15.37 -0.58
N GLY A 70 1.59 14.23 -0.35
CA GLY A 70 1.13 12.92 -0.79
C GLY A 70 0.56 12.12 0.37
N CYS A 71 -0.30 11.15 0.07
CA CYS A 71 -0.74 10.15 1.05
C CYS A 71 0.36 9.09 1.16
N THR A 72 0.91 8.90 2.36
CA THR A 72 1.98 7.92 2.61
C THR A 72 1.76 7.18 3.92
N TYR A 73 2.53 6.11 4.11
CA TYR A 73 2.48 5.28 5.31
C TYR A 73 2.90 6.06 6.55
N GLN A 74 2.18 5.86 7.65
CA GLN A 74 2.57 6.36 8.96
C GLN A 74 3.03 5.19 9.85
N GLU A 75 2.20 4.17 9.99
CA GLU A 75 2.51 2.93 10.69
C GLU A 75 2.35 1.74 9.73
N VAL A 76 3.34 0.86 9.73
CA VAL A 76 3.44 -0.28 8.80
C VAL A 76 3.73 -1.55 9.57
N GLU A 77 3.01 -2.62 9.26
CA GLU A 77 3.34 -3.98 9.64
C GLU A 77 3.94 -4.69 8.40
N TYR A 78 5.02 -5.42 8.58
CA TYR A 78 5.62 -6.21 7.50
C TYR A 78 5.20 -7.67 7.62
N ARG A 79 4.69 -8.23 6.52
CA ARG A 79 4.32 -9.66 6.42
C ARG A 79 5.12 -10.33 5.33
N THR A 80 5.23 -11.65 5.40
CA THR A 80 6.01 -12.45 4.46
C THR A 80 5.12 -13.40 3.69
N ALA A 81 5.25 -13.40 2.36
CA ALA A 81 4.63 -14.36 1.46
C ALA A 81 5.69 -15.35 0.96
N ILE A 82 5.29 -16.61 0.73
CA ILE A 82 6.15 -17.66 0.17
C ILE A 82 5.80 -17.86 -1.30
N LEU A 83 6.75 -17.60 -2.20
CA LEU A 83 6.56 -17.77 -3.63
C LEU A 83 6.73 -19.26 -4.02
N PRO A 84 5.79 -19.84 -4.78
CA PRO A 84 5.92 -21.22 -5.22
C PRO A 84 6.87 -21.36 -6.41
N GLY A 85 7.43 -22.56 -6.58
CA GLY A 85 8.22 -22.93 -7.76
C GLY A 85 9.58 -22.23 -7.86
N CYS A 86 10.17 -21.84 -6.74
CA CYS A 86 11.55 -21.38 -6.66
C CYS A 86 12.52 -22.59 -6.62
N PRO A 87 13.75 -22.48 -7.18
CA PRO A 87 14.77 -23.52 -7.08
C PRO A 87 15.31 -23.62 -5.65
N SER A 88 15.95 -24.76 -5.32
CA SER A 88 16.41 -25.07 -3.95
C SER A 88 17.44 -24.10 -3.35
N HIS A 89 18.11 -23.30 -4.19
CA HIS A 89 19.11 -22.32 -3.77
C HIS A 89 18.55 -20.88 -3.73
N ALA A 90 17.32 -20.66 -4.16
CA ALA A 90 16.68 -19.35 -4.14
C ALA A 90 15.80 -19.22 -2.89
N ASP A 91 15.80 -18.02 -2.28
CA ASP A 91 14.91 -17.70 -1.18
C ASP A 91 13.48 -17.47 -1.70
N PRO A 92 12.49 -18.29 -1.30
CA PRO A 92 11.11 -18.13 -1.73
C PRO A 92 10.39 -17.01 -0.97
N HIS A 93 10.95 -16.44 0.09
CA HIS A 93 10.28 -15.47 0.94
C HIS A 93 10.27 -14.06 0.32
N PHE A 94 9.17 -13.35 0.48
CA PHE A 94 9.05 -11.95 0.10
C PHE A 94 8.30 -11.16 1.17
N THR A 95 8.95 -10.13 1.69
CA THR A 95 8.38 -9.26 2.73
C THR A 95 7.68 -8.06 2.09
N TYR A 96 6.42 -7.83 2.45
CA TYR A 96 5.58 -6.76 1.93
C TYR A 96 4.93 -5.93 3.05
N PRO A 97 4.62 -4.65 2.79
CA PRO A 97 4.01 -3.78 3.80
C PRO A 97 2.48 -3.97 3.88
N VAL A 98 1.97 -3.80 5.10
CA VAL A 98 0.54 -3.70 5.45
C VAL A 98 0.36 -2.35 6.14
N ALA A 99 -0.45 -1.46 5.55
CA ALA A 99 -0.75 -0.16 6.13
C ALA A 99 -1.64 -0.31 7.38
N LEU A 100 -1.11 0.07 8.55
CA LEU A 100 -1.90 0.20 9.78
C LEU A 100 -2.52 1.60 9.87
N SER A 101 -1.75 2.62 9.48
CA SER A 101 -2.22 4.00 9.41
C SER A 101 -1.51 4.79 8.30
N CYS A 102 -2.18 5.86 7.84
CA CYS A 102 -1.73 6.69 6.73
C CYS A 102 -1.80 8.17 7.12
N HIS A 103 -0.92 8.98 6.54
CA HIS A 103 -0.90 10.42 6.77
C HIS A 103 -0.52 11.21 5.51
N CYS A 104 -0.83 12.51 5.54
CA CYS A 104 -0.46 13.44 4.49
C CYS A 104 0.83 14.18 4.84
N SER A 105 1.91 13.88 4.13
CA SER A 105 3.21 14.55 4.30
C SER A 105 3.84 14.93 2.97
N THR A 106 4.88 15.76 3.03
CA THR A 106 5.72 16.04 1.87
C THR A 106 6.48 14.78 1.48
N CYS A 107 6.47 14.44 0.19
CA CYS A 107 7.22 13.28 -0.31
C CYS A 107 8.70 13.45 -0.03
N ASN A 108 9.35 12.43 0.55
CA ASN A 108 10.77 12.48 0.86
C ASN A 108 11.58 11.99 -0.34
N THR A 109 12.16 12.91 -1.11
CA THR A 109 12.94 12.56 -2.31
C THR A 109 14.23 11.78 -2.03
N HIS A 110 14.64 11.62 -0.77
CA HIS A 110 15.79 10.80 -0.40
C HIS A 110 15.44 9.32 -0.23
N SER A 111 14.20 9.00 0.17
CA SER A 111 13.76 7.62 0.43
C SER A 111 12.68 7.14 -0.52
N ASP A 112 11.93 8.05 -1.14
CA ASP A 112 10.70 7.76 -1.86
C ASP A 112 10.80 8.16 -3.33
N GLU A 113 10.21 7.35 -4.19
CA GLU A 113 10.01 7.70 -5.60
C GLU A 113 8.81 8.64 -5.74
N CYS A 114 9.07 9.95 -5.76
CA CYS A 114 8.04 10.97 -5.90
C CYS A 114 7.56 11.08 -7.35
N ALA A 115 6.49 10.35 -7.72
CA ALA A 115 5.88 10.39 -9.05
C ALA A 115 4.41 10.85 -9.01
N HIS A 116 3.98 11.61 -10.01
CA HIS A 116 2.58 12.06 -10.13
C HIS A 116 1.61 10.90 -10.44
N LYS A 117 2.09 9.91 -11.21
CA LYS A 117 1.43 8.62 -11.41
C LYS A 117 2.52 7.58 -11.59
N THR A 118 2.46 6.48 -10.84
CA THR A 118 3.22 5.29 -11.19
C THR A 118 2.66 4.72 -12.50
N SER A 119 3.53 4.28 -13.41
CA SER A 119 3.06 3.58 -14.59
C SER A 119 2.42 2.26 -14.15
N ASN A 120 1.22 1.94 -14.63
CA ASN A 120 0.57 0.64 -14.39
C ASN A 120 1.37 -0.56 -14.92
N ALA A 121 2.57 -0.33 -15.47
CA ALA A 121 3.48 -1.35 -15.98
C ALA A 121 3.98 -2.28 -14.87
N GLY A 122 4.05 -1.83 -13.60
CA GLY A 122 4.45 -2.66 -12.46
C GLY A 122 3.36 -3.62 -11.93
N MET A 123 2.14 -3.55 -12.45
CA MET A 123 1.00 -4.36 -11.97
C MET A 123 0.72 -5.60 -12.82
N LYS A 124 1.50 -5.84 -13.89
CA LYS A 124 1.32 -7.01 -14.75
C LYS A 124 2.40 -8.04 -14.43
N CYS A 125 1.99 -9.14 -13.83
CA CYS A 125 2.84 -10.33 -13.73
C CYS A 125 3.23 -10.79 -15.14
N SER A 126 4.50 -11.16 -15.30
CA SER A 126 4.98 -11.86 -16.50
C SER A 126 4.73 -13.39 -16.40
N LYS A 127 4.56 -13.89 -15.17
CA LYS A 127 4.39 -15.31 -14.84
C LYS A 127 2.94 -15.68 -14.47
N PRO A 128 2.56 -16.97 -14.51
CA PRO A 128 1.23 -17.42 -14.08
C PRO A 128 0.93 -17.00 -12.63
N VAL A 129 -0.26 -16.43 -12.42
CA VAL A 129 -0.68 -15.89 -11.12
C VAL A 129 -1.29 -16.98 -10.24
N ARG A 130 -0.90 -17.00 -8.96
CA ARG A 130 -1.57 -17.76 -7.89
C ARG A 130 -2.04 -16.81 -6.80
N HIS A 131 -3.28 -17.00 -6.34
CA HIS A 131 -3.77 -16.29 -5.17
C HIS A 131 -3.29 -17.00 -3.91
N LEU A 132 -2.55 -16.29 -3.05
CA LEU A 132 -2.41 -16.73 -1.66
C LEU A 132 -3.61 -16.16 -0.92
N TYR A 133 -4.53 -17.02 -0.50
CA TYR A 133 -5.48 -16.63 0.52
C TYR A 133 -4.71 -16.50 1.84
N PRO A 134 -4.92 -15.43 2.63
CA PRO A 134 -4.51 -15.45 4.03
C PRO A 134 -5.37 -16.51 4.72
N ASP A 135 -4.86 -17.74 4.82
CA ASP A 135 -5.53 -18.80 5.55
C ASP A 135 -5.23 -18.64 7.05
N PRO A 136 -6.24 -18.44 7.92
CA PRO A 136 -6.05 -18.39 9.37
C PRO A 136 -5.38 -19.64 9.94
N GLU A 137 -5.51 -20.80 9.29
CA GLU A 137 -4.92 -22.06 9.75
C GLU A 137 -3.40 -22.14 9.52
N GLU A 138 -2.86 -21.49 8.48
CA GLU A 138 -1.41 -21.49 8.21
C GLU A 138 -0.66 -20.56 9.18
N ASN A 139 -1.33 -19.52 9.69
CA ASN A 139 -0.75 -18.65 10.71
C ASN A 139 -0.48 -19.43 12.01
N ASN A 140 -1.34 -20.39 12.37
CA ASN A 140 -1.10 -21.31 13.49
C ASN A 140 0.06 -22.29 13.24
N TYR A 141 0.22 -22.78 12.00
CA TYR A 141 1.35 -23.64 11.64
C TYR A 141 2.68 -22.87 11.64
N ILE A 142 2.69 -21.63 11.16
CA ILE A 142 3.88 -20.77 11.16
C ILE A 142 4.22 -20.35 12.60
N GLN A 143 3.25 -20.00 13.44
CA GLN A 143 3.48 -19.71 14.88
C GLN A 143 4.04 -20.93 15.61
N ALA A 144 3.51 -22.13 15.37
CA ALA A 144 4.05 -23.37 15.91
C ALA A 144 5.45 -23.71 15.37
N TYR A 145 5.76 -23.34 14.12
CA TYR A 145 7.10 -23.50 13.54
C TYR A 145 8.14 -22.56 14.17
N TRP A 146 7.78 -21.31 14.45
CA TRP A 146 8.66 -20.35 15.14
C TRP A 146 8.89 -20.77 16.60
N GLU A 147 7.86 -21.23 17.33
CA GLU A 147 8.00 -21.78 18.68
C GLU A 147 8.86 -23.07 18.71
N GLN A 148 8.89 -23.85 17.62
CA GLN A 148 9.75 -25.03 17.49
C GLN A 148 11.23 -24.67 17.25
N TYR A 149 11.52 -23.52 16.60
CA TYR A 149 12.89 -23.06 16.31
C TYR A 149 13.50 -22.19 17.44
N ASP A 150 12.69 -21.61 18.33
CA ASP A 150 13.17 -20.87 19.50
C ASP A 150 13.74 -21.77 20.63
N VAL A 151 13.71 -23.11 20.47
CA VAL A 151 14.29 -24.08 21.43
C VAL A 151 15.80 -24.30 21.20
N CYS A 152 16.40 -23.71 20.15
CA CYS A 152 17.83 -23.85 19.84
C CYS A 152 18.62 -22.53 19.96
N SER A 153 18.31 -21.69 20.95
CA SER A 153 19.16 -20.54 21.29
C SER A 153 19.22 -20.27 22.80
N SER A 154 19.78 -21.25 23.55
CA SER A 154 20.53 -21.05 24.81
C SER A 154 21.01 -22.39 25.36
#